data_AF-A0A6A4WWJ6-F1
#
_entry.id   AF-A0A6A4WWJ6-F1
#
_cell.length_a   1.000
_cell.length_b   1.000
_cell.length_c   1.000
_cell.angle_alpha   90.00
_cell.angle_beta   90.00
_cell.angle_gamma   90.00
#
_symmetry.space_group_name_H-M   'P 1'
#
loop_
_entity.id
_entity.type
_entity.pdbx_description
1 polymer ?
#
loop_
_entity_poly.entity_id
_entity_poly.type
_entity_poly.pdbx_seq_one_letter_code
_entity_poly.pdbx_strand_id
1 'polypeptide(L)'
;MAVVVAVPHVQLDVPHVPAPVRPVIGAVLEQRRTAEPATVSLPLTKVDANRYFLGEMSVGTPGQAMTVTVDITGPLSYVPSVNCSDPFCTSHKHGELTWAPIVLNPEGWAASVESLAVGETSICSENCFVTAISTTPYFFMSMEAAKAVNDALGGFDIGQPGVAGLDCSTLYTLPTLQVKVSGRTLEMSPLEYTFIYPFGGGVEMCLSGFVGLPDFDDNVTVLGSLFMQKFYTAYDMQNIRVGFADSA
;
A
#
# COMPACT_ATOMS: atom_id res chain seq x y z
N MET A 1 -8.08 -8.03 -1.33
CA MET A 1 -9.25 -7.23 -1.75
C MET A 1 -9.09 -5.88 -1.05
N ALA A 2 -8.72 -4.81 -1.75
CA ALA A 2 -8.52 -3.51 -1.09
C ALA A 2 -9.82 -2.70 -1.14
N VAL A 3 -10.17 -2.07 -0.02
CA VAL A 3 -11.40 -1.31 0.15
C VAL A 3 -11.10 0.16 -0.05
N VAL A 4 -11.79 0.80 -0.99
CA VAL A 4 -11.67 2.24 -1.27
C VAL A 4 -13.05 2.84 -1.19
N VAL A 5 -13.26 3.78 -0.27
CA VAL A 5 -14.53 4.50 -0.17
C VAL A 5 -14.46 5.70 -1.11
N ALA A 6 -15.20 5.64 -2.20
CA ALA A 6 -15.63 6.83 -2.92
C ALA A 6 -16.92 7.38 -2.30
N VAL A 7 -17.11 8.69 -2.36
CA VAL A 7 -18.34 9.38 -1.91
C VAL A 7 -19.41 9.25 -3.01
N PRO A 8 -20.69 9.02 -2.70
CA PRO A 8 -21.75 8.95 -3.69
C PRO A 8 -22.01 10.32 -4.33
N HIS A 9 -22.59 10.29 -5.53
CA HIS A 9 -22.91 11.41 -6.41
C HIS A 9 -23.08 12.78 -5.74
N VAL A 10 -22.10 13.66 -5.93
CA VAL A 10 -22.31 15.12 -5.84
C VAL A 10 -22.54 15.62 -7.26
N GLN A 11 -23.75 16.12 -7.55
CA GLN A 11 -24.03 16.86 -8.79
C GLN A 11 -23.13 18.10 -8.82
N LEU A 12 -22.13 18.07 -9.69
CA LEU A 12 -21.33 19.24 -10.03
C LEU A 12 -22.01 19.98 -11.18
N ASP A 13 -22.98 20.83 -10.87
CA ASP A 13 -23.36 21.90 -11.80
C ASP A 13 -22.23 22.94 -11.77
N VAL A 14 -21.27 22.79 -12.67
CA VAL A 14 -20.22 23.81 -12.89
C VAL A 14 -20.79 24.83 -13.87
N PRO A 15 -21.12 26.07 -13.45
CA PRO A 15 -21.55 27.09 -14.39
C PRO A 15 -20.38 27.41 -15.32
N HIS A 16 -20.68 27.49 -16.61
CA HIS A 16 -19.72 27.88 -17.64
C HIS A 16 -19.38 29.37 -17.51
N VAL A 17 -18.49 29.74 -16.58
CA VAL A 17 -18.00 31.13 -16.44
C VAL A 17 -16.49 31.14 -16.10
N PRO A 18 -15.67 31.93 -16.81
CA PRO A 18 -14.25 32.05 -16.54
C PRO A 18 -14.01 33.00 -15.35
N ALA A 19 -13.74 32.45 -14.16
CA ALA A 19 -13.29 33.20 -12.98
C ALA A 19 -12.30 32.34 -12.17
N PRO A 20 -11.36 32.94 -11.39
CA PRO A 20 -10.10 32.30 -10.99
C PRO A 20 -10.32 31.12 -10.05
N VAL A 21 -9.44 30.13 -10.09
CA VAL A 21 -9.51 28.77 -9.47
C VAL A 21 -9.80 28.73 -7.94
N ARG A 22 -9.76 29.86 -7.21
CA ARG A 22 -9.86 29.90 -5.73
C ARG A 22 -11.27 29.75 -5.11
N PRO A 23 -12.37 30.32 -5.65
CA PRO A 23 -13.71 30.18 -5.06
C PRO A 23 -14.29 28.76 -5.21
N VAL A 24 -13.84 28.01 -6.22
CA VAL A 24 -14.35 26.68 -6.55
C VAL A 24 -13.98 25.66 -5.46
N ILE A 25 -12.77 25.72 -4.91
CA ILE A 25 -12.32 24.80 -3.84
C ILE A 25 -13.16 25.00 -2.57
N GLY A 26 -13.45 26.26 -2.19
CA GLY A 26 -14.26 26.55 -1.00
C GLY A 26 -15.69 26.03 -1.10
N ALA A 27 -16.32 26.16 -2.27
CA ALA A 27 -17.68 25.65 -2.52
C ALA A 27 -17.74 24.10 -2.53
N VAL A 28 -16.71 23.45 -3.08
CA VAL A 28 -16.59 21.98 -3.09
C VAL A 28 -16.40 21.42 -1.67
N LEU A 29 -15.66 22.11 -0.81
CA LEU A 29 -15.47 21.70 0.60
C LEU A 29 -16.74 21.87 1.44
N GLU A 30 -17.51 22.94 1.24
CA GLU A 30 -18.79 23.17 1.93
C GLU A 30 -19.89 22.18 1.49
N GLN A 31 -20.02 21.89 0.19
CA GLN A 31 -20.99 20.90 -0.31
C GLN A 31 -20.67 19.44 0.11
N ARG A 32 -19.41 19.12 0.39
CA ARG A 32 -19.00 17.80 0.91
C ARG A 32 -19.38 17.59 2.37
N ARG A 33 -19.59 18.68 3.12
CA ARG A 33 -19.90 18.64 4.55
C ARG A 33 -21.35 18.22 4.84
N THR A 34 -22.21 18.28 3.82
CA THR A 34 -23.65 17.98 3.90
C THR A 34 -24.04 16.63 3.29
N ALA A 35 -23.11 15.91 2.64
CA ALA A 35 -23.37 14.58 2.11
C ALA A 35 -23.31 13.52 3.22
N GLU A 36 -24.30 12.63 3.30
CA GLU A 36 -24.23 11.48 4.20
C GLU A 36 -23.05 10.58 3.81
N PRO A 37 -22.29 10.05 4.80
CA PRO A 37 -21.24 9.09 4.52
C PRO A 37 -21.86 7.85 3.88
N ALA A 38 -21.47 7.55 2.64
CA ALA A 38 -21.82 6.27 2.04
C ALA A 38 -20.57 5.46 1.75
N THR A 39 -20.74 4.15 1.88
CA THR A 39 -19.71 3.16 1.66
C THR A 39 -19.72 2.75 0.18
N VAL A 40 -18.56 2.78 -0.48
CA VAL A 40 -18.42 2.30 -1.86
C VAL A 40 -17.47 1.13 -1.90
N SER A 41 -17.84 0.12 -2.70
CA SER A 41 -16.98 -1.01 -3.05
C SER A 41 -16.42 -0.79 -4.44
N LEU A 42 -15.10 -0.88 -4.55
CA LEU A 42 -14.42 -0.90 -5.84
C LEU A 42 -13.74 -2.27 -6.01
N PRO A 43 -14.35 -3.21 -6.74
CA PRO A 43 -13.69 -4.47 -7.07
C PRO A 43 -12.39 -4.20 -7.84
N LEU A 44 -11.28 -4.76 -7.37
CA LEU A 44 -9.98 -4.59 -7.99
C LEU A 44 -9.57 -5.86 -8.74
N THR A 45 -9.12 -5.66 -9.99
CA THR A 45 -8.55 -6.69 -10.84
C THR A 45 -7.03 -6.63 -10.77
N LYS A 46 -6.40 -7.79 -10.60
CA LYS A 46 -4.95 -7.98 -10.63
C LYS A 46 -4.45 -7.89 -12.07
N VAL A 47 -3.37 -7.15 -12.32
CA VAL A 47 -2.76 -7.00 -13.65
C VAL A 47 -1.26 -7.23 -13.58
N ASP A 48 -0.68 -7.76 -14.66
CA ASP A 48 0.78 -7.90 -14.87
C ASP A 48 1.48 -8.63 -13.71
N ALA A 49 1.11 -9.91 -13.49
CA ALA A 49 1.67 -10.74 -12.42
C ALA A 49 1.56 -10.11 -11.01
N ASN A 50 0.42 -9.46 -10.71
CA ASN A 50 0.15 -8.75 -9.45
C ASN A 50 0.97 -7.46 -9.25
N ARG A 51 1.56 -6.89 -10.30
CA ARG A 51 2.34 -5.65 -10.21
C ARG A 51 1.49 -4.43 -9.84
N TYR A 52 0.25 -4.35 -10.33
CA TYR A 52 -0.69 -3.27 -9.99
C TYR A 52 -2.15 -3.75 -10.07
N PHE A 53 -3.05 -2.94 -9.50
CA PHE A 53 -4.47 -3.25 -9.34
C PHE A 53 -5.33 -2.16 -9.99
N LEU A 54 -6.32 -2.58 -10.77
CA LEU A 54 -7.25 -1.69 -11.48
C LEU A 54 -8.68 -1.86 -10.96
N GLY A 55 -9.37 -0.76 -10.76
CA GLY A 55 -10.81 -0.72 -10.49
C GLY A 55 -11.56 0.02 -11.59
N GLU A 56 -12.85 -0.24 -11.73
CA GLU A 56 -13.73 0.51 -12.64
C GLU A 56 -14.64 1.45 -11.87
N MET A 57 -14.65 2.72 -12.27
CA MET A 57 -15.54 3.73 -11.68
C MET A 57 -16.23 4.55 -12.78
N SER A 58 -17.33 5.23 -12.44
CA SER A 58 -18.03 6.14 -13.36
C SER A 58 -17.83 7.60 -12.93
N VAL A 59 -17.52 8.47 -13.88
CA VAL A 59 -17.30 9.91 -13.66
C VAL A 59 -18.26 10.74 -14.51
N GLY A 60 -18.86 11.79 -13.92
CA GLY A 60 -19.72 12.74 -14.61
C GLY A 60 -21.21 12.39 -14.58
N THR A 61 -22.02 13.20 -15.27
CA THR A 61 -23.46 12.96 -15.47
C THR A 61 -23.83 13.37 -16.90
N PRO A 62 -24.20 12.42 -17.79
CA PRO A 62 -24.27 10.97 -17.55
C PRO A 62 -22.89 10.37 -17.23
N GLY A 63 -22.89 9.30 -16.43
CA GLY A 63 -21.66 8.66 -15.96
C GLY A 63 -20.87 8.02 -17.11
N GLN A 64 -19.59 8.34 -17.19
CA GLN A 64 -18.64 7.74 -18.12
C GLN A 64 -17.74 6.77 -17.36
N ALA A 65 -17.70 5.51 -17.79
CA ALA A 65 -16.86 4.49 -17.17
C ALA A 65 -15.37 4.77 -17.43
N MET A 66 -14.55 4.63 -16.39
CA MET A 66 -13.11 4.80 -16.41
C MET A 66 -12.43 3.70 -15.60
N THR A 67 -11.33 3.18 -16.11
CA THR A 67 -10.45 2.28 -15.36
C THR A 67 -9.42 3.12 -14.59
N VAL A 68 -9.31 2.88 -13.29
CA VAL A 68 -8.46 3.66 -12.38
C VAL A 68 -7.53 2.76 -11.58
N THR A 69 -6.31 3.24 -11.34
CA THR A 69 -5.47 2.73 -10.26
C THR A 69 -5.86 3.42 -8.96
N VAL A 70 -5.93 2.66 -7.88
CA VAL A 70 -6.10 3.24 -6.55
C VAL A 70 -4.71 3.52 -6.01
N ASP A 71 -4.41 4.81 -5.82
CA ASP A 71 -3.22 5.26 -5.12
C ASP A 71 -3.63 5.89 -3.78
N ILE A 72 -3.26 5.21 -2.70
CA ILE A 72 -3.59 5.62 -1.32
C ILE A 72 -2.58 6.62 -0.73
N THR A 73 -1.54 7.00 -1.48
CA THR A 73 -0.58 8.05 -1.05
C THR A 73 -1.10 9.47 -1.22
N GLY A 74 -2.21 9.66 -1.95
CA GLY A 74 -2.81 10.96 -2.19
C GLY A 74 -3.60 11.51 -1.00
N PRO A 75 -3.62 12.85 -0.78
CA PRO A 75 -4.31 13.51 0.35
C PRO A 75 -5.85 13.47 0.30
N LEU A 76 -6.43 12.70 -0.62
CA LEU A 76 -7.86 12.65 -0.90
C LEU A 76 -8.45 11.22 -0.85
N SER A 77 -7.69 10.24 -0.35
CA SER A 77 -8.16 8.87 -0.17
C SER A 77 -8.90 8.73 1.17
N TYR A 78 -10.11 8.17 1.14
CA TYR A 78 -10.91 7.86 2.32
C TYR A 78 -11.16 6.35 2.37
N VAL A 79 -10.97 5.75 3.53
CA VAL A 79 -11.17 4.32 3.80
C VAL A 79 -12.12 4.20 5.00
N PRO A 80 -12.97 3.15 5.08
CA PRO A 80 -14.01 3.10 6.10
C PRO A 80 -13.42 3.03 7.51
N SER A 81 -14.05 3.74 8.45
CA SER A 81 -13.71 3.70 9.88
C SER A 81 -13.93 2.31 10.47
N VAL A 82 -13.17 1.94 11.51
CA VAL A 82 -13.39 0.71 12.29
C VAL A 82 -14.75 0.65 12.97
N ASN A 83 -15.36 1.82 13.18
CA ASN A 83 -16.70 1.95 13.74
C ASN A 83 -17.79 1.89 12.66
N CYS A 84 -17.41 1.57 11.42
CA CYS A 84 -18.37 1.37 10.33
C CYS A 84 -19.25 0.15 10.65
N SER A 85 -20.51 0.43 10.99
CA SER A 85 -21.53 -0.58 11.27
C SER A 85 -22.24 -1.08 10.01
N ASP A 86 -21.82 -0.63 8.83
CA ASP A 86 -22.37 -1.08 7.55
C ASP A 86 -22.06 -2.58 7.35
N PRO A 87 -23.04 -3.40 6.90
CA PRO A 87 -22.81 -4.79 6.52
C PRO A 87 -21.61 -4.98 5.59
N PHE A 88 -21.29 -3.99 4.77
CA PHE A 88 -20.11 -3.98 3.92
C PHE A 88 -18.80 -4.07 4.72
N CYS A 89 -18.63 -3.22 5.74
CA CYS A 89 -17.45 -3.19 6.61
C CYS A 89 -17.30 -4.46 7.46
N THR A 90 -18.42 -5.15 7.73
CA THR A 90 -18.43 -6.40 8.51
C THR A 90 -18.39 -7.66 7.64
N SER A 91 -18.59 -7.55 6.31
CA SER A 91 -18.59 -8.68 5.38
C SER A 91 -17.21 -9.05 4.83
N HIS A 92 -16.22 -8.15 4.94
CA HIS A 92 -14.84 -8.43 4.56
C HIS A 92 -14.17 -9.27 5.64
N LYS A 93 -13.83 -10.52 5.32
CA LYS A 93 -13.07 -11.37 6.23
C LYS A 93 -11.62 -10.86 6.28
N HIS A 94 -11.16 -10.52 7.47
CA HIS A 94 -9.78 -10.21 7.79
C HIS A 94 -9.49 -10.66 9.23
N GLY A 95 -8.21 -10.86 9.56
CA GLY A 95 -7.78 -11.10 10.94
C GLY A 95 -8.00 -9.89 11.86
N GLU A 96 -7.65 -10.00 13.12
CA GLU A 96 -7.70 -8.86 14.04
C GLU A 96 -6.74 -7.74 13.59
N LEU A 97 -7.25 -6.49 13.56
CA LEU A 97 -6.48 -5.32 13.13
C LEU A 97 -5.52 -4.86 14.23
N THR A 98 -4.26 -4.71 13.86
CA THR A 98 -3.20 -4.14 14.69
C THR A 98 -2.94 -2.72 14.23
N TRP A 99 -3.19 -1.75 15.11
CA TRP A 99 -3.16 -0.33 14.78
C TRP A 99 -1.81 0.31 15.09
N ALA A 100 -1.35 1.14 14.17
CA ALA A 100 -0.19 2.01 14.29
C ALA A 100 -0.59 3.47 14.08
N PRO A 101 -0.12 4.41 14.91
CA PRO A 101 -0.39 5.83 14.72
C PRO A 101 0.26 6.33 13.43
N ILE A 102 -0.42 7.23 12.71
CA ILE A 102 0.18 7.91 11.56
C ILE A 102 0.97 9.13 12.01
N VAL A 103 2.17 9.27 11.46
CA VAL A 103 3.03 10.43 11.56
C VAL A 103 3.19 11.03 10.16
N LEU A 104 3.06 12.36 10.06
CA LEU A 104 3.36 13.10 8.84
C LEU A 104 4.88 13.28 8.75
N ASN A 105 5.49 12.80 7.67
CA ASN A 105 6.90 13.01 7.36
C ASN A 105 7.05 13.53 5.90
N PRO A 106 8.27 13.86 5.44
CA PRO A 106 8.48 14.36 4.08
C PRO A 106 7.96 13.43 2.97
N GLU A 107 7.91 12.11 3.23
CA GLU A 107 7.43 11.08 2.30
C GLU A 107 5.91 10.82 2.39
N GLY A 108 5.19 11.52 3.28
CA GLY A 108 3.74 11.52 3.39
C GLY A 108 3.19 10.96 4.70
N TRP A 109 2.10 10.19 4.58
CA TRP A 109 1.39 9.55 5.70
C TRP A 109 2.06 8.21 6.02
N ALA A 110 2.85 8.15 7.10
CA ALA A 110 3.58 6.95 7.48
C ALA A 110 3.13 6.43 8.85
N ALA A 111 2.97 5.12 8.98
CA ALA A 111 2.65 4.47 10.25
C ALA A 111 3.94 4.24 11.05
N SER A 112 3.94 4.63 12.34
CA SER A 112 5.06 4.33 13.23
C SER A 112 5.01 2.85 13.65
N VAL A 113 6.12 2.15 13.48
CA VAL A 113 6.28 0.74 13.84
C VAL A 113 7.53 0.55 14.71
N GLU A 114 7.61 -0.58 15.41
CA GLU A 114 8.70 -0.83 16.36
C GLU A 114 9.98 -1.26 15.65
N SER A 115 9.90 -2.17 14.67
CA SER A 115 11.07 -2.67 13.96
C SER A 115 10.69 -3.39 12.65
N LEU A 116 11.63 -3.42 11.71
CA LEU A 116 11.58 -4.23 10.50
C LEU A 116 12.89 -5.00 10.36
N ALA A 117 12.82 -6.31 10.09
CA ALA A 117 13.99 -7.15 9.87
C ALA A 117 13.68 -8.32 8.94
N VAL A 118 14.71 -8.82 8.26
CA VAL A 118 14.66 -10.06 7.48
C VAL A 118 15.61 -11.05 8.13
N GLY A 119 15.07 -12.05 8.81
CA GLY A 119 15.86 -12.93 9.68
C GLY A 119 16.56 -12.13 10.78
N GLU A 120 17.89 -12.17 10.79
CA GLU A 120 18.73 -11.41 11.72
C GLU A 120 19.17 -10.04 11.16
N THR A 121 18.90 -9.76 9.88
CA THR A 121 19.29 -8.51 9.23
C THR A 121 18.25 -7.43 9.51
N SER A 122 18.63 -6.44 10.32
CA SER A 122 17.80 -5.27 10.60
C SER A 122 17.64 -4.39 9.36
N ILE A 123 16.41 -4.04 9.02
CA ILE A 123 16.08 -2.93 8.11
C ILE A 123 15.97 -1.65 8.94
N CYS A 124 15.25 -1.70 10.06
CA CYS A 124 15.10 -0.61 11.00
C CYS A 124 14.79 -1.14 12.40
N SER A 125 15.37 -0.53 13.43
CA SER A 125 15.24 -0.98 14.84
C SER A 125 14.70 0.07 15.80
N GLU A 126 14.74 1.36 15.43
CA GLU A 126 14.23 2.46 16.23
C GLU A 126 13.65 3.54 15.31
N ASN A 127 12.59 4.22 15.75
CA ASN A 127 11.93 5.31 15.00
C ASN A 127 11.52 4.91 13.57
N CYS A 128 11.04 3.69 13.38
CA CYS A 128 10.69 3.16 12.07
C CYS A 128 9.34 3.67 11.59
N PHE A 129 9.26 4.05 10.32
CA PHE A 129 8.07 4.53 9.65
C PHE A 129 7.80 3.71 8.41
N VAL A 130 6.54 3.28 8.24
CA VAL A 130 6.13 2.50 7.06
C VAL A 130 4.97 3.15 6.32
N THR A 131 5.04 3.14 4.99
CA THR A 131 3.96 3.63 4.12
C THR A 131 3.51 2.51 3.20
N ALA A 132 2.31 1.97 3.41
CA ALA A 132 1.77 0.93 2.54
C ALA A 132 1.13 1.52 1.28
N ILE A 133 1.52 1.02 0.10
CA ILE A 133 1.06 1.52 -1.21
C ILE A 133 0.77 0.37 -2.19
N SER A 134 -0.22 0.55 -3.05
CA SER A 134 -0.70 -0.45 -4.01
C SER A 134 -0.09 -0.36 -5.41
N THR A 135 0.72 0.67 -5.68
CA THR A 135 1.19 1.04 -7.03
C THR A 135 2.50 0.38 -7.45
N THR A 136 3.14 -0.36 -6.54
CA THR A 136 4.37 -1.13 -6.78
C THR A 136 4.31 -2.43 -5.99
N PRO A 137 4.86 -3.55 -6.47
CA PRO A 137 4.95 -4.77 -5.67
C PRO A 137 6.05 -4.70 -4.61
N TYR A 138 7.04 -3.82 -4.78
CA TYR A 138 8.29 -3.83 -4.02
C TYR A 138 8.19 -3.13 -2.66
N PHE A 139 9.16 -3.43 -1.81
CA PHE A 139 9.49 -2.69 -0.61
C PHE A 139 10.59 -1.68 -0.94
N PHE A 140 10.30 -0.37 -0.86
CA PHE A 140 11.33 0.65 -1.09
C PHE A 140 11.94 1.11 0.23
N MET A 141 13.26 1.21 0.24
CA MET A 141 14.07 1.60 1.39
C MET A 141 15.39 2.24 0.91
N SER A 142 16.25 2.62 1.86
CA SER A 142 17.57 3.13 1.51
C SER A 142 18.43 2.07 0.81
N MET A 143 19.39 2.55 0.02
CA MET A 143 20.36 1.67 -0.67
C MET A 143 21.14 0.80 0.32
N GLU A 144 21.43 1.30 1.51
CA GLU A 144 22.16 0.56 2.55
C GLU A 144 21.32 -0.59 3.10
N ALA A 145 20.06 -0.30 3.50
CA ALA A 145 19.15 -1.33 4.02
C ALA A 145 18.86 -2.41 2.97
N ALA A 146 18.56 -2.00 1.72
CA ALA A 146 18.29 -2.94 0.63
C ALA A 146 19.51 -3.80 0.32
N LYS A 147 20.71 -3.21 0.32
CA LYS A 147 21.94 -3.97 0.11
C LYS A 147 22.16 -5.00 1.22
N ALA A 148 22.04 -4.60 2.49
CA ALA A 148 22.23 -5.50 3.62
C ALA A 148 21.26 -6.69 3.57
N VAL A 149 19.98 -6.44 3.30
CA VAL A 149 18.97 -7.49 3.16
C VAL A 149 19.26 -8.37 1.95
N ASN A 150 19.50 -7.79 0.77
CA ASN A 150 19.72 -8.57 -0.44
C ASN A 150 21.00 -9.41 -0.37
N ASP A 151 22.08 -8.92 0.24
CA ASP A 151 23.29 -9.69 0.49
C ASP A 151 22.99 -10.90 1.42
N ALA A 152 22.20 -10.68 2.47
CA ALA A 152 21.80 -11.75 3.41
C ALA A 152 20.87 -12.80 2.79
N LEU A 153 20.13 -12.44 1.74
CA LEU A 153 19.29 -13.35 0.97
C LEU A 153 20.06 -14.10 -0.14
N GLY A 154 21.36 -13.84 -0.30
CA GLY A 154 22.16 -14.40 -1.40
C GLY A 154 21.79 -13.81 -2.76
N GLY A 155 21.33 -12.56 -2.79
CA GLY A 155 20.92 -11.87 -4.00
C GLY A 155 22.07 -11.63 -4.97
N PHE A 156 21.76 -11.67 -6.27
CA PHE A 156 22.72 -11.40 -7.34
C PHE A 156 22.37 -10.14 -8.12
N ASP A 157 23.40 -9.47 -8.64
CA ASP A 157 23.26 -8.27 -9.45
C ASP A 157 22.65 -8.61 -10.82
N ILE A 158 21.64 -7.84 -11.21
CA ILE A 158 20.95 -7.93 -12.50
C ILE A 158 21.25 -6.73 -13.41
N GLY A 159 22.23 -5.90 -13.06
CA GLY A 159 22.61 -4.69 -13.78
C GLY A 159 21.67 -3.50 -13.51
N GLN A 160 20.87 -3.56 -12.44
CA GLN A 160 19.97 -2.49 -12.02
C GLN A 160 20.31 -2.09 -10.58
N PRO A 161 20.80 -0.86 -10.34
CA PRO A 161 21.16 -0.41 -9.00
C PRO A 161 20.00 -0.54 -8.01
N GLY A 162 20.29 -1.07 -6.82
CA GLY A 162 19.30 -1.24 -5.74
C GLY A 162 18.35 -2.43 -5.93
N VAL A 163 18.40 -3.16 -7.05
CA VAL A 163 17.55 -4.32 -7.33
C VAL A 163 18.40 -5.59 -7.37
N ALA A 164 17.92 -6.66 -6.76
CA ALA A 164 18.59 -7.96 -6.75
C ALA A 164 17.69 -9.08 -7.28
N GLY A 165 18.30 -10.01 -8.03
CA GLY A 165 17.70 -11.30 -8.34
C GLY A 165 17.93 -12.30 -7.21
N LEU A 166 17.04 -13.29 -7.09
CA LEU A 166 17.13 -14.41 -6.14
C LEU A 166 17.10 -15.73 -6.92
N ASP A 167 17.76 -16.77 -6.38
CA ASP A 167 17.62 -18.13 -6.90
C ASP A 167 16.25 -18.70 -6.50
N CYS A 168 15.35 -18.79 -7.49
CA CYS A 168 14.00 -19.31 -7.33
C CYS A 168 13.94 -20.69 -6.65
N SER A 169 14.96 -21.52 -6.82
CA SER A 169 14.98 -22.88 -6.26
C SER A 169 15.22 -22.92 -4.75
N THR A 170 15.74 -21.83 -4.18
CA THR A 170 16.16 -21.76 -2.77
C THR A 170 15.23 -20.92 -1.91
N LEU A 171 14.19 -20.29 -2.47
CA LEU A 171 13.31 -19.35 -1.76
C LEU A 171 12.79 -19.92 -0.43
N TYR A 172 12.38 -21.17 -0.38
CA TYR A 172 11.84 -21.82 0.83
C TYR A 172 12.82 -21.89 2.02
N THR A 173 14.11 -21.64 1.78
CA THR A 173 15.17 -21.66 2.81
C THR A 173 15.54 -20.26 3.31
N LEU A 174 15.06 -19.22 2.62
CA LEU A 174 15.38 -17.84 2.98
C LEU A 174 14.65 -17.43 4.27
N PRO A 175 15.20 -16.45 5.02
CA PRO A 175 14.59 -15.97 6.25
C PRO A 175 13.28 -15.21 6.03
N THR A 176 12.44 -15.17 7.05
CA THR A 176 11.16 -14.45 7.09
C THR A 176 11.36 -12.94 7.28
N LEU A 177 10.57 -12.12 6.58
CA LEU A 177 10.42 -10.69 6.87
C LEU A 177 9.49 -10.53 8.08
N GLN A 178 9.93 -9.75 9.06
CA GLN A 178 9.22 -9.47 10.31
C GLN A 178 9.01 -7.97 10.45
N VAL A 179 7.76 -7.54 10.59
CA VAL A 179 7.37 -6.15 10.87
C VAL A 179 6.66 -6.13 12.22
N LYS A 180 7.25 -5.47 13.22
CA LYS A 180 6.70 -5.42 14.57
C LYS A 180 5.89 -4.14 14.76
N VAL A 181 4.60 -4.31 15.03
CA VAL A 181 3.62 -3.23 15.16
C VAL A 181 2.82 -3.42 16.44
N SER A 182 2.88 -2.45 17.36
CA SER A 182 2.06 -2.43 18.59
C SER A 182 2.06 -3.77 19.35
N GLY A 183 3.25 -4.37 19.52
CA GLY A 183 3.47 -5.63 20.21
C GLY A 183 3.20 -6.90 19.39
N ARG A 184 2.64 -6.79 18.18
CA ARG A 184 2.42 -7.93 17.27
C ARG A 184 3.47 -7.96 16.17
N THR A 185 3.99 -9.14 15.86
CA THR A 185 4.83 -9.36 14.69
C THR A 185 3.99 -9.82 13.51
N LEU A 186 4.08 -9.09 12.39
CA LEU A 186 3.57 -9.47 11.09
C LEU A 186 4.69 -10.16 10.31
N GLU A 187 4.43 -11.36 9.82
CA GLU A 187 5.44 -12.20 9.17
C GLU A 187 5.11 -12.48 7.70
N MET A 188 6.13 -12.36 6.83
CA MET A 188 6.05 -12.77 5.44
C MET A 188 7.14 -13.78 5.12
N SER A 189 6.71 -14.92 4.58
CA SER A 189 7.59 -15.94 4.04
C SER A 189 8.31 -15.45 2.79
N PRO A 190 9.40 -16.13 2.38
CA PRO A 190 10.15 -15.75 1.19
C PRO A 190 9.36 -15.66 -0.11
N LEU A 191 8.39 -16.55 -0.29
CA LEU A 191 7.51 -16.51 -1.46
C LEU A 191 6.61 -15.27 -1.46
N GLU A 192 6.27 -14.73 -0.29
CA GLU A 192 5.37 -13.60 -0.16
C GLU A 192 6.08 -12.25 -0.37
N TYR A 193 7.38 -12.16 -0.08
CA TYR A 193 8.18 -10.96 -0.36
C TYR A 193 8.98 -11.03 -1.67
N THR A 194 8.90 -12.11 -2.43
CA THR A 194 9.60 -12.26 -3.72
C THR A 194 8.66 -11.96 -4.88
N PHE A 195 9.08 -11.10 -5.81
CA PHE A 195 8.34 -10.89 -7.06
C PHE A 195 8.75 -11.95 -8.09
N ILE A 196 7.88 -12.93 -8.30
CA ILE A 196 8.09 -14.03 -9.26
C ILE A 196 7.46 -13.65 -10.59
N TYR A 197 8.29 -13.42 -11.60
CA TYR A 197 7.87 -13.05 -12.95
C TYR A 197 8.00 -14.22 -13.92
N PRO A 198 6.89 -14.74 -14.47
CA PRO A 198 6.94 -15.83 -15.45
C PRO A 198 7.32 -15.31 -16.84
N PHE A 199 8.42 -15.82 -17.41
CA PHE A 199 8.87 -15.50 -18.78
C PHE A 199 8.23 -16.39 -19.86
N GLY A 200 7.41 -17.35 -19.47
CA GLY A 200 6.84 -18.37 -20.36
C GLY A 200 7.80 -19.56 -20.56
N GLY A 201 7.27 -20.66 -21.09
CA GLY A 201 8.07 -21.89 -21.29
C GLY A 201 8.55 -22.57 -20.00
N GLY A 202 7.93 -22.26 -18.86
CA GLY A 202 8.31 -22.79 -17.55
C GLY A 202 9.52 -22.10 -16.90
N VAL A 203 10.01 -21.00 -17.47
CA VAL A 203 11.08 -20.18 -16.90
C VAL A 203 10.49 -19.04 -16.10
N GLU A 204 10.98 -18.87 -14.87
CA GLU A 204 10.61 -17.80 -13.96
C GLU A 204 11.86 -17.00 -13.57
N MET A 205 11.69 -15.71 -13.32
CA MET A 205 12.69 -14.88 -12.66
C MET A 205 12.16 -14.48 -11.28
N CYS A 206 13.00 -14.63 -10.27
CA CYS A 206 12.69 -14.20 -8.92
C CYS A 206 13.46 -12.92 -8.63
N LEU A 207 12.74 -11.83 -8.41
CA LEU A 207 13.31 -10.57 -7.94
C LEU A 207 13.04 -10.45 -6.45
N SER A 208 14.07 -10.04 -5.70
CA SER A 208 13.88 -9.63 -4.33
C SER A 208 12.86 -8.51 -4.26
N GLY A 209 11.91 -8.59 -3.33
CA GLY A 209 10.98 -7.50 -3.07
C GLY A 209 11.67 -6.24 -2.56
N PHE A 210 12.86 -6.36 -1.98
CA PHE A 210 13.58 -5.27 -1.32
C PHE A 210 14.41 -4.48 -2.33
N VAL A 211 13.97 -3.24 -2.60
CA VAL A 211 14.58 -2.36 -3.60
C VAL A 211 15.11 -1.09 -2.93
N GLY A 212 16.39 -0.83 -3.16
CA GLY A 212 17.06 0.37 -2.67
C GLY A 212 16.85 1.55 -3.61
N LEU A 213 16.54 2.73 -3.05
CA LEU A 213 16.46 3.98 -3.80
C LEU A 213 17.50 4.98 -3.28
N PRO A 214 18.13 5.78 -4.16
CA PRO A 214 19.04 6.85 -3.74
C PRO A 214 18.26 7.93 -2.96
N ASP A 215 18.94 8.57 -2.00
CA ASP A 215 18.40 9.67 -1.19
C ASP A 215 17.11 9.32 -0.42
N PHE A 216 16.89 8.04 -0.11
CA PHE A 216 15.77 7.56 0.70
C PHE A 216 16.13 7.58 2.20
N ASP A 217 15.21 8.02 3.07
CA ASP A 217 15.42 8.05 4.52
C ASP A 217 15.56 6.62 5.09
N ASP A 218 16.61 6.38 5.87
CA ASP A 218 16.90 5.06 6.47
C ASP A 218 15.81 4.57 7.43
N ASN A 219 15.01 5.48 7.99
CA ASN A 219 13.93 5.13 8.90
C ASN A 219 12.59 4.92 8.20
N VAL A 220 12.50 5.16 6.89
CA VAL A 220 11.27 5.02 6.11
C VAL A 220 11.34 3.76 5.25
N THR A 221 10.26 2.98 5.23
CA THR A 221 10.10 1.87 4.30
C THR A 221 8.72 1.93 3.66
N VAL A 222 8.68 1.91 2.33
CA VAL A 222 7.42 1.77 1.59
C VAL A 222 7.09 0.28 1.50
N LEU A 223 5.88 -0.11 1.87
CA LEU A 223 5.39 -1.48 1.80
C LEU A 223 4.48 -1.62 0.58
N GLY A 224 4.99 -2.24 -0.49
CA GLY A 224 4.24 -2.41 -1.72
C GLY A 224 3.12 -3.44 -1.66
N SER A 225 2.59 -3.76 -2.83
CA SER A 225 1.45 -4.65 -3.01
C SER A 225 1.75 -6.10 -2.65
N LEU A 226 3.01 -6.55 -2.58
CA LEU A 226 3.36 -7.86 -2.01
C LEU A 226 2.95 -7.93 -0.52
N PHE A 227 3.22 -6.87 0.25
CA PHE A 227 2.77 -6.75 1.63
C PHE A 227 1.24 -6.70 1.71
N MET A 228 0.60 -5.86 0.89
CA MET A 228 -0.86 -5.68 0.91
C MET A 228 -1.64 -6.90 0.37
N GLN A 229 -0.99 -7.83 -0.32
CA GLN A 229 -1.58 -9.10 -0.72
C GLN A 229 -1.65 -10.08 0.45
N LYS A 230 -0.66 -10.05 1.34
CA LYS A 230 -0.62 -10.85 2.57
C LYS A 230 -1.47 -10.23 3.67
N PHE A 231 -1.35 -8.92 3.87
CA PHE A 231 -2.02 -8.22 4.94
C PHE A 231 -3.10 -7.30 4.41
N TYR A 232 -4.28 -7.40 5.01
CA TYR A 232 -5.32 -6.40 4.89
C TYR A 232 -4.86 -5.10 5.57
N THR A 233 -4.93 -3.99 4.84
CA THR A 233 -4.54 -2.66 5.32
C THR A 233 -5.76 -1.75 5.39
N ALA A 234 -6.01 -1.17 6.57
CA ALA A 234 -7.08 -0.22 6.84
C ALA A 234 -6.52 1.15 7.19
N TYR A 235 -7.10 2.22 6.64
CA TYR A 235 -6.70 3.59 6.91
C TYR A 235 -7.83 4.30 7.67
N ASP A 236 -7.61 4.62 8.93
CA ASP A 236 -8.60 5.26 9.79
C ASP A 236 -8.24 6.74 9.94
N MET A 237 -8.75 7.55 9.02
CA MET A 237 -8.50 8.99 8.97
C MET A 237 -9.13 9.76 10.14
N GLN A 238 -10.17 9.19 10.78
CA GLN A 238 -10.81 9.81 11.92
C GLN A 238 -9.92 9.73 13.17
N ASN A 239 -9.24 8.60 13.34
CA ASN A 239 -8.35 8.35 14.48
C ASN A 239 -6.85 8.47 14.14
N ILE A 240 -6.51 8.87 12.91
CA ILE A 240 -5.15 9.10 12.41
C ILE A 240 -4.24 7.88 12.64
N ARG A 241 -4.66 6.73 12.11
CA ARG A 241 -3.95 5.44 12.28
C ARG A 241 -4.11 4.53 11.07
N VAL A 242 -3.14 3.64 10.87
CA VAL A 242 -3.20 2.54 9.90
C VAL A 242 -3.30 1.22 10.65
N GLY A 243 -4.14 0.32 10.16
CA GLY A 243 -4.34 -1.00 10.73
C GLY A 243 -3.87 -2.09 9.77
N PHE A 244 -3.22 -3.11 10.31
CA PHE A 244 -2.79 -4.29 9.55
C PHE A 244 -3.41 -5.56 10.14
N ALA A 245 -3.87 -6.46 9.29
CA ALA A 245 -4.42 -7.76 9.67
C ALA A 245 -4.06 -8.82 8.63
N ASP A 246 -4.07 -10.10 8.98
CA ASP A 246 -3.96 -11.16 7.98
C ASP A 246 -5.13 -11.05 6.99
N SER A 247 -4.83 -11.12 5.69
CA SER A 247 -5.87 -11.28 4.68
C SER A 247 -6.48 -12.68 4.81
N ALA A 248 -7.81 -12.76 4.67
CA ALA A 248 -8.54 -14.03 4.61
C ALA A 248 -8.50 -14.67 3.22
#